data_AF-A0A942L3S3-F1
#
_entry.id   AF-A0A942L3S3-F1
#
_cell.length_a   1.000
_cell.length_b   1.000
_cell.length_c   1.000
_cell.angle_alpha   90.00
_cell.angle_beta   90.00
_cell.angle_gamma   90.00
#
_symmetry.space_group_name_H-M   'P 1'
#
loop_
_entity.id
_entity.type
_entity.pdbx_description
1 polymer ?
#
loop_
_entity_poly.entity_id
_entity_poly.type
_entity_poly.pdbx_seq_one_letter_code
_entity_poly.pdbx_strand_id
1 'polypeptide(L)' 'MQFHIENMTCGGCVRSVTKAIKSVDPAAEVSADPGTHMVDVKSASPRELFAAALTEVGYAPA' A
#
# COMPACT_ATOMS: atom_id res chain seq x y z
N MET A 1 -8.24 -1.95 -6.20
CA MET A 1 -8.13 -2.94 -5.11
C MET A 1 -7.77 -2.21 -3.83
N GLN A 2 -8.04 -2.77 -2.65
CA GLN A 2 -7.95 -2.03 -1.39
C GLN A 2 -7.27 -2.82 -0.27
N PHE A 3 -6.37 -2.21 0.48
CA PHE A 3 -5.64 -2.83 1.59
C PHE A 3 -5.93 -2.10 2.90
N HIS A 4 -6.11 -2.85 3.98
CA HIS A 4 -6.20 -2.30 5.32
C HIS A 4 -4.87 -2.52 6.03
N ILE A 5 -4.21 -1.46 6.47
CA ILE A 5 -2.84 -1.48 7.03
C ILE A 5 -2.86 -0.80 8.40
N GLU A 6 -2.96 -1.60 9.46
CA GLU A 6 -3.12 -1.09 10.84
C GLU A 6 -1.95 -0.19 11.30
N ASN A 7 -0.74 -0.48 10.81
CA ASN A 7 0.46 0.25 11.19
C ASN A 7 0.70 1.53 10.36
N MET A 8 -0.25 1.93 9.49
CA MET A 8 -0.14 3.14 8.68
C MET A 8 -0.75 4.36 9.41
N THR A 9 -0.06 4.85 10.45
CA THR A 9 -0.59 5.87 11.38
C THR A 9 -0.02 7.28 11.19
N CYS A 10 0.96 7.47 10.31
CA CYS A 10 1.55 8.79 10.06
C CYS A 10 1.84 9.04 8.56
N GLY A 11 2.07 10.31 8.20
CA GLY A 11 2.42 10.68 6.83
C GLY A 11 3.72 10.04 6.30
N GLY A 12 4.63 9.62 7.19
CA GLY A 12 5.80 8.83 6.84
C GLY A 12 5.43 7.41 6.38
N CYS A 13 4.50 6.76 7.08
CA CYS A 13 4.00 5.43 6.72
C CYS A 13 3.33 5.43 5.35
N VAL A 14 2.53 6.47 5.05
CA VAL A 14 1.90 6.65 3.72
C VAL A 14 2.94 6.68 2.60
N ARG A 15 4.05 7.40 2.82
CA ARG A 15 5.13 7.48 1.83
C ARG A 15 5.79 6.12 1.60
N SER A 16 6.05 5.36 2.67
CA SER A 16 6.64 4.03 2.60
C SER A 16 5.73 3.03 1.88
N VAL A 17 4.45 3.00 2.22
CA VAL A 17 3.42 2.18 1.57
C VAL A 17 3.30 2.53 0.07
N THR A 18 3.20 3.82 -0.25
CA THR A 18 3.14 4.29 -1.64
C THR A 18 4.38 3.87 -2.43
N LYS A 19 5.57 3.94 -1.81
CA LYS A 19 6.82 3.54 -2.45
C LYS A 19 6.86 2.03 -2.73
N ALA A 20 6.41 1.20 -1.78
CA ALA A 20 6.34 -0.25 -1.96
C ALA A 20 5.36 -0.65 -3.09
N ILE A 21 4.23 0.04 -3.19
CA ILE A 21 3.28 -0.17 -4.29
C ILE A 21 3.92 0.24 -5.63
N LYS A 22 4.56 1.41 -5.67
CA LYS A 22 5.22 1.90 -6.89
C LYS A 22 6.46 1.11 -7.31
N SER A 23 7.09 0.34 -6.42
CA SER A 23 8.16 -0.58 -6.82
C SER A 23 7.64 -1.82 -7.54
N VAL A 24 6.39 -2.22 -7.31
CA VAL A 24 5.73 -3.30 -8.05
C VAL A 24 5.19 -2.78 -9.37
N ASP A 25 4.49 -1.65 -9.34
CA ASP A 25 3.96 -0.98 -10.53
C ASP A 25 4.17 0.54 -10.45
N PRO A 26 5.16 1.09 -11.19
CA PRO A 26 5.43 2.52 -11.22
C PRO A 26 4.25 3.38 -11.71
N ALA A 27 3.34 2.80 -12.49
CA ALA A 27 2.15 3.46 -13.03
C ALA A 27 0.93 3.36 -12.10
N ALA A 28 1.02 2.65 -10.97
CA ALA A 28 -0.10 2.49 -10.06
C ALA A 28 -0.54 3.84 -9.44
N GLU A 29 -1.85 4.07 -9.44
CA GLU A 29 -2.45 5.14 -8.64
C GLU A 29 -2.66 4.64 -7.22
N VAL A 30 -2.17 5.41 -6.24
CA VAL A 30 -2.26 5.06 -4.81
C VAL A 30 -2.95 6.20 -4.08
N SER A 31 -4.01 5.87 -3.34
CA SER A 31 -4.63 6.73 -2.36
C SER A 31 -4.55 6.04 -1.00
N ALA A 32 -3.98 6.72 0.00
CA ALA A 32 -3.77 6.14 1.31
C ALA A 32 -4.25 7.13 2.38
N ASP A 33 -5.04 6.62 3.32
CA ASP A 33 -5.65 7.41 4.38
C ASP A 33 -5.26 6.85 5.76
N PRO A 34 -4.38 7.54 6.50
CA PRO A 34 -4.02 7.18 7.87
C PRO A 34 -5.16 7.26 8.87
N GLY A 35 -6.22 8.03 8.59
CA GLY A 35 -7.37 8.13 9.48
C GLY A 35 -8.23 6.87 9.47
N THR A 36 -8.27 6.16 8.33
CA THR A 36 -9.06 4.94 8.14
C THR A 36 -8.20 3.67 8.01
N HIS A 37 -6.87 3.82 7.99
CA HIS A 37 -5.92 2.73 7.73
C HIS A 37 -6.11 2.06 6.36
N MET A 38 -6.72 2.77 5.40
CA MET A 38 -7.07 2.23 4.09
C MET A 38 -6.11 2.70 3.01
N VAL A 39 -5.80 1.79 2.09
CA VAL A 39 -4.95 2.04 0.92
C VAL A 39 -5.65 1.52 -0.32
N ASP A 40 -6.11 2.43 -1.16
CA ASP A 40 -6.67 2.16 -2.47
C ASP A 40 -5.58 2.19 -3.55
N VAL A 41 -5.50 1.10 -4.30
CA VAL A 41 -4.54 0.93 -5.40
C VAL A 41 -5.30 0.66 -6.69
N LYS A 42 -5.05 1.47 -7.72
CA LYS A 42 -5.45 1.17 -9.10
C LYS A 42 -4.22 0.76 -9.89
N SER A 43 -4.24 -0.49 -10.35
CA SER A 43 -3.19 -1.09 -11.17
C SER A 43 -3.79 -2.27 -11.93
N ALA A 44 -3.17 -2.64 -13.05
CA ALA A 44 -3.46 -3.88 -13.77
C ALA A 44 -2.73 -5.09 -13.17
N SER A 45 -1.76 -4.88 -12.28
CA SER A 45 -1.00 -5.96 -11.65
C SER A 45 -1.84 -6.72 -10.62
N PRO A 46 -1.54 -8.00 -10.36
CA PRO A 46 -2.24 -8.80 -9.36
C PRO A 46 -2.13 -8.24 -7.95
N ARG A 47 -3.19 -8.42 -7.15
CA ARG A 47 -3.26 -7.96 -5.75
C ARG A 47 -2.17 -8.57 -4.89
N GLU A 48 -1.83 -9.82 -5.15
CA GLU A 48 -0.91 -10.64 -4.37
C GLU A 48 0.52 -10.08 -4.43
N LEU A 49 0.92 -9.50 -5.57
CA LEU A 49 2.23 -8.85 -5.71
C LEU A 49 2.34 -7.63 -4.78
N PHE A 50 1.28 -6.84 -4.68
CA PHE A 50 1.25 -5.69 -3.77
C PHE A 50 1.19 -6.13 -2.31
N ALA A 51 0.39 -7.14 -1.97
CA ALA A 51 0.33 -7.68 -0.61
C ALA A 51 1.70 -8.20 -0.14
N ALA A 52 2.42 -8.91 -1.02
CA ALA A 52 3.78 -9.39 -0.75
C ALA A 52 4.75 -8.21 -0.53
N ALA A 53 4.79 -7.25 -1.47
CA ALA A 53 5.68 -6.09 -1.36
C ALA A 53 5.40 -5.24 -0.11
N LEU A 54 4.13 -5.05 0.25
CA LEU A 54 3.73 -4.35 1.47
C LEU A 54 4.16 -5.13 2.73
N THR A 55 4.07 -6.46 2.71
CA THR A 55 4.53 -7.30 3.82
C THR A 55 6.06 -7.23 3.99
N GLU A 56 6.83 -7.22 2.90
CA GLU A 56 8.30 -7.10 2.93
C GLU A 56 8.79 -5.81 3.58
N VAL A 57 8.02 -4.73 3.48
CA VAL A 57 8.34 -3.44 4.12
C VAL A 57 7.66 -3.24 5.47
N GLY A 58 7.04 -4.29 6.05
CA GLY A 58 6.45 -4.27 7.38
C GLY A 58 5.01 -3.74 7.46
N TYR A 59 4.32 -3.64 6.33
CA TYR A 59 2.94 -3.15 6.20
C TYR A 59 2.00 -4.26 5.71
N ALA A 60 2.01 -5.41 6.39
CA ALA A 60 1.14 -6.53 6.04
C ALA A 60 -0.34 -6.09 6.04
N PRO A 61 -1.09 -6.33 4.95
CA PRO A 61 -2.53 -6.10 4.94
C PRO A 61 -3.25 -7.05 5.90
N ALA A 62 -4.23 -6.52 6.64
CA ALA A 62 -5.14 -7.29 7.49
C ALA A 62 -6.30 -7.93 6.70
#